data_AF-A0AAD1XTD9-F1
#
_entry.id   AF-A0AAD1XTD9-F1
#
_cell.length_a   1.000
_cell.length_b   1.000
_cell.length_c   1.000
_cell.angle_alpha   90.00
_cell.angle_beta   90.00
_cell.angle_gamma   90.00
#
_symmetry.space_group_name_H-M   'P 1'
#
loop_
_entity.id
_entity.type
_entity.pdbx_description
1 polymer ?
#
loop_
_entity_poly.entity_id
_entity_poly.type
_entity_poly.pdbx_seq_one_letter_code
_entity_poly.pdbx_strand_id
1 'polypeptide(L)'
;MICSISRTGSLCTQRSIGLTKSRVFKRNYNTIIDRVSQSPMVNLNILGCISIFDYMAATQGLSAGTTLLLMGSGLRLSHNLVQVICKRVLPQTFATDTRKKLFLNDLEYDSERYLWSRQKLQYFRKYYTPSHLLSCGIHAYSTIILFKAVNRMCKYNHYYPELLSSGVLGQGIMNLSTVDPTWILPSCVAILNFMVIRNLQHPFCVNYARKFSNLSKLTQCAIVSSICVALPKAYLVTWIGYITTHLAVRSLSRLRMPK
;
A
#
# COMPACT_ATOMS: atom_id res chain seq x y z
N MET A 1 30.24 -7.24 -56.73
CA MET A 1 29.56 -5.95 -57.00
C MET A 1 28.31 -5.92 -56.14
N ILE A 2 28.39 -5.41 -54.90
CA ILE A 2 28.40 -3.99 -54.48
C ILE A 2 27.00 -3.35 -54.56
N CYS A 3 26.45 -3.10 -53.36
CA CYS A 3 25.54 -2.03 -52.91
C CYS A 3 24.33 -1.64 -53.80
N SER A 4 23.12 -1.59 -53.25
CA SER A 4 22.76 -0.41 -52.44
C SER A 4 21.72 -0.70 -51.35
N ILE A 5 22.15 -0.45 -50.12
CA ILE A 5 21.33 -0.21 -48.93
C ILE A 5 20.91 1.26 -48.98
N SER A 6 19.61 1.56 -48.93
CA SER A 6 19.12 2.91 -48.63
C SER A 6 17.88 2.88 -47.74
N ARG A 7 18.15 3.07 -46.44
CA ARG A 7 17.41 3.85 -45.44
C ARG A 7 15.90 4.09 -45.66
N THR A 8 15.08 3.28 -44.99
CA THR A 8 13.77 3.72 -44.46
C THR A 8 13.53 3.08 -43.09
N GLY A 9 14.33 3.48 -42.10
CA GLY A 9 14.27 2.96 -40.74
C GLY A 9 14.54 4.03 -39.71
N SER A 10 13.77 5.13 -39.69
CA SER A 10 13.83 6.09 -38.56
C SER A 10 12.60 6.98 -38.35
N LEU A 11 11.43 6.67 -38.93
CA LEU A 11 10.26 7.57 -38.82
C LEU A 11 9.08 7.02 -38.00
N CYS A 12 9.11 5.76 -37.53
CA CYS A 12 8.00 5.20 -36.74
C CYS A 12 8.17 5.39 -35.22
N THR A 13 9.39 5.58 -34.72
CA THR A 13 9.66 5.66 -33.27
C THR A 13 9.46 7.06 -32.67
N GLN A 14 9.59 8.14 -33.46
CA GLN A 14 9.43 9.50 -32.93
C GLN A 14 7.98 9.99 -32.81
N ARG A 15 7.03 9.45 -33.60
CA ARG A 15 5.61 9.84 -33.51
C ARG A 15 4.92 9.29 -32.25
N SER A 16 5.40 8.19 -31.69
CA SER A 16 4.85 7.60 -30.46
C SER A 16 5.20 8.40 -29.20
N ILE A 17 6.36 9.06 -29.17
CA ILE A 17 6.85 9.86 -28.03
C ILE A 17 6.16 11.24 -27.97
N GLY A 18 5.80 11.80 -29.14
CA GLY A 18 5.05 13.06 -29.23
C GLY A 18 3.58 12.93 -28.79
N LEU A 19 2.95 11.80 -29.06
CA LEU A 19 1.54 11.54 -28.70
C LEU A 19 1.36 11.09 -27.24
N THR A 20 2.36 10.45 -26.63
CA THR A 20 2.34 10.11 -25.19
C THR A 20 2.50 11.35 -24.31
N LYS A 21 3.39 12.30 -24.67
CA LYS A 21 3.51 13.59 -23.95
C LYS A 21 2.21 14.40 -23.96
N SER A 22 1.41 14.31 -25.03
CA SER A 22 0.14 15.02 -25.14
C SER A 22 -1.00 14.40 -24.30
N ARG A 23 -0.99 13.07 -24.08
CA ARG A 23 -2.03 12.39 -23.28
C ARG A 23 -1.86 12.59 -21.78
N VAL A 24 -0.63 12.71 -21.27
CA VAL A 24 -0.35 12.92 -19.83
C VAL A 24 -0.93 14.25 -19.33
N PHE A 25 -1.09 15.25 -20.21
CA PHE A 25 -1.52 16.60 -19.84
C PHE A 25 -3.02 16.89 -20.03
N LYS A 26 -3.81 15.95 -20.57
CA LYS A 26 -5.22 16.19 -20.93
C LYS A 26 -6.22 15.30 -20.19
N ARG A 27 -5.87 14.76 -19.02
CA ARG A 27 -6.86 14.26 -18.07
C ARG A 27 -7.39 15.46 -17.30
N ASN A 28 -8.68 15.77 -17.48
CA ASN A 28 -9.30 16.96 -16.89
C ASN A 28 -9.56 16.71 -15.39
N TYR A 29 -8.51 16.80 -14.58
CA TYR A 29 -8.51 16.49 -13.14
C TYR A 29 -9.59 17.25 -12.36
N ASN A 30 -10.04 18.40 -12.86
CA ASN A 30 -11.12 19.20 -12.27
C ASN A 30 -12.43 18.41 -12.13
N THR A 31 -12.81 17.63 -13.16
CA THR A 31 -14.03 16.79 -13.09
C THR A 31 -13.91 15.60 -12.14
N ILE A 32 -12.68 15.13 -11.89
CA ILE A 32 -12.41 14.08 -10.90
C ILE A 32 -12.49 14.68 -9.50
N ILE A 33 -12.01 15.91 -9.30
CA ILE A 33 -11.95 16.63 -8.01
C ILE A 33 -13.35 16.99 -7.48
N ASP A 34 -14.28 17.39 -8.34
CA ASP A 34 -15.57 18.02 -7.97
C ASP A 34 -16.53 17.20 -7.11
N ARG A 35 -16.26 15.91 -6.82
CA ARG A 35 -17.22 15.04 -6.09
C ARG A 35 -16.74 14.36 -4.81
N VAL A 36 -15.59 14.71 -4.19
CA VAL A 36 -15.19 14.07 -2.91
C VAL A 36 -14.43 14.97 -1.93
N SER A 37 -14.97 15.07 -0.71
CA SER A 37 -14.39 15.52 0.58
C SER A 37 -13.92 16.98 0.70
N GLN A 38 -14.46 17.68 1.70
CA GLN A 38 -14.22 19.10 2.03
C GLN A 38 -12.77 19.47 2.39
N SER A 39 -11.83 18.51 2.50
CA SER A 39 -10.44 18.80 2.87
C SER A 39 -9.52 18.84 1.65
N PRO A 40 -8.97 20.00 1.26
CA PRO A 40 -8.12 20.15 0.08
C PRO A 40 -6.83 19.31 0.16
N MET A 41 -6.30 19.08 1.36
CA MET A 41 -5.08 18.29 1.57
C MET A 41 -5.28 16.79 1.25
N VAL A 42 -6.46 16.24 1.54
CA VAL A 42 -6.78 14.84 1.21
C VAL A 42 -6.82 14.66 -0.30
N ASN A 43 -7.42 15.62 -1.01
CA ASN A 43 -7.48 15.58 -2.47
C ASN A 43 -6.10 15.74 -3.12
N LEU A 44 -5.24 16.62 -2.60
CA LEU A 44 -3.88 16.77 -3.10
C LEU A 44 -3.07 15.47 -2.98
N ASN A 45 -3.16 14.78 -1.83
CA ASN A 45 -2.45 13.52 -1.62
C ASN A 45 -3.00 12.39 -2.51
N ILE A 46 -4.31 12.34 -2.73
CA ILE A 46 -4.92 11.39 -3.67
C ILE A 46 -4.43 11.65 -5.10
N LEU A 47 -4.42 12.91 -5.52
CA LEU A 47 -3.91 13.31 -6.84
C LEU A 47 -2.43 12.97 -6.98
N GLY A 48 -1.62 13.18 -5.93
CA GLY A 48 -0.21 12.79 -5.91
C GLY A 48 -0.03 11.29 -6.18
N CYS A 49 -0.83 10.42 -5.56
CA CYS A 49 -0.80 8.98 -5.85
C CYS A 49 -1.19 8.67 -7.30
N ILE A 50 -2.22 9.33 -7.84
CA ILE A 50 -2.65 9.16 -9.24
C ILE A 50 -1.55 9.63 -10.20
N SER A 51 -0.92 10.76 -9.94
CA SER A 51 0.18 11.29 -10.76
C SER A 51 1.39 10.35 -10.77
N ILE A 52 1.71 9.72 -9.64
CA ILE A 52 2.77 8.69 -9.57
C ILE A 52 2.40 7.49 -10.42
N PHE A 53 1.16 7.01 -10.33
CA PHE A 53 0.67 5.92 -11.18
C PHE A 53 0.80 6.27 -12.66
N ASP A 54 0.34 7.46 -13.05
CA ASP A 54 0.38 7.94 -14.43
C ASP A 54 1.80 8.08 -14.95
N TYR A 55 2.71 8.62 -14.14
CA TYR A 55 4.12 8.68 -14.48
C TYR A 55 4.71 7.28 -14.72
N MET A 56 4.47 6.33 -13.82
CA MET A 56 5.02 4.98 -13.92
C MET A 56 4.40 4.17 -15.07
N ALA A 57 3.08 4.23 -15.25
CA ALA A 57 2.39 3.48 -16.29
C ALA A 57 2.61 4.11 -17.68
N ALA A 58 2.42 5.42 -17.82
CA ALA A 58 2.46 6.09 -19.13
C ALA A 58 3.87 6.48 -19.58
N THR A 59 4.79 6.82 -18.65
CA THR A 59 6.13 7.32 -19.01
C THR A 59 7.17 6.20 -19.03
N GLN A 60 7.09 5.26 -18.09
CA GLN A 60 8.05 4.14 -18.00
C GLN A 60 7.56 2.88 -18.75
N GLY A 61 6.35 2.92 -19.31
CA GLY A 61 5.76 1.80 -20.05
C GLY A 61 5.50 0.56 -19.18
N LEU A 62 5.44 0.72 -17.85
CA LEU A 62 5.16 -0.37 -16.94
C LEU A 62 3.69 -0.77 -17.05
N SER A 63 3.42 -2.08 -17.03
CA SER A 63 2.04 -2.57 -16.94
C SER A 63 1.35 -1.99 -15.69
N ALA A 64 0.06 -1.67 -15.79
CA ALA A 64 -0.67 -1.10 -14.64
C ALA A 64 -0.60 -2.00 -13.40
N GLY A 65 -0.61 -3.32 -13.59
CA GLY A 65 -0.44 -4.30 -12.50
C GLY A 65 0.92 -4.19 -11.83
N THR A 66 2.00 -4.08 -12.61
CA THR A 66 3.36 -3.87 -12.08
C THR A 66 3.47 -2.54 -11.34
N THR A 67 2.89 -1.46 -11.88
CA THR A 67 2.88 -0.16 -11.24
C THR A 67 2.18 -0.21 -9.88
N LEU A 68 1.01 -0.83 -9.79
CA LEU A 68 0.27 -0.98 -8.54
C LEU A 68 1.03 -1.81 -7.50
N LEU A 69 1.69 -2.90 -7.92
CA LEU A 69 2.59 -3.69 -7.06
C LEU A 69 3.72 -2.82 -6.50
N LEU A 70 4.36 -2.03 -7.36
CA LEU A 70 5.47 -1.15 -6.97
C LEU A 70 5.01 -0.01 -6.07
N MET A 71 3.82 0.57 -6.29
CA MET A 71 3.25 1.57 -5.40
C MET A 71 2.99 1.01 -4.00
N GLY A 72 2.43 -0.21 -3.90
CA GLY A 72 2.25 -0.90 -2.63
C GLY A 72 3.59 -1.20 -1.92
N SER A 73 4.59 -1.63 -2.69
CA SER A 73 5.95 -1.88 -2.19
C SER A 73 6.63 -0.59 -1.70
N GLY A 74 6.52 0.49 -2.48
CA GLY A 74 7.04 1.81 -2.17
C GLY A 74 6.40 2.40 -0.91
N LEU A 75 5.09 2.24 -0.74
CA LEU A 75 4.39 2.62 0.49
C LEU A 75 4.95 1.87 1.70
N ARG A 76 5.26 0.58 1.57
CA ARG A 76 5.86 -0.17 2.67
C ARG A 76 7.29 0.29 2.97
N LEU A 77 8.10 0.56 1.96
CA LEU A 77 9.47 1.03 2.15
C LEU A 77 9.52 2.44 2.75
N SER A 78 8.66 3.33 2.30
CA SER A 78 8.56 4.70 2.83
C SER A 78 8.21 4.71 4.30
N HIS A 79 7.44 3.74 4.80
CA HIS A 79 7.17 3.59 6.23
C HIS A 79 8.45 3.49 7.07
N ASN A 80 9.47 2.76 6.63
CA ASN A 80 10.74 2.65 7.37
C ASN A 80 11.46 4.01 7.42
N LEU A 81 11.42 4.77 6.32
CA LEU A 81 11.99 6.11 6.25
C LEU A 81 11.24 7.08 7.16
N VAL A 82 9.91 7.06 7.13
CA VAL A 82 9.05 7.86 8.03
C VAL A 82 9.35 7.53 9.49
N GLN A 83 9.53 6.26 9.86
CA GLN A 83 9.92 5.89 11.21
C GLN A 83 11.25 6.54 11.64
N VAL A 84 12.24 6.61 10.75
CA VAL A 84 13.53 7.25 11.04
C VAL A 84 13.37 8.77 11.18
N ILE A 85 12.60 9.39 10.29
CA ILE A 85 12.34 10.84 10.31
C ILE A 85 11.57 11.22 11.59
N CYS A 86 10.48 10.52 11.91
CA CYS A 86 9.69 10.77 13.11
C CYS A 86 10.50 10.61 14.40
N LYS A 87 11.54 9.75 14.41
CA LYS A 87 12.46 9.64 15.54
C LYS A 87 13.41 10.83 15.67
N ARG A 88 13.80 11.46 14.55
CA ARG A 88 14.77 12.57 14.53
C ARG A 88 14.13 13.95 14.66
N VAL A 89 12.92 14.13 14.14
CA VAL A 89 12.31 15.45 13.94
C VAL A 89 11.30 15.80 15.04
N LEU A 90 10.75 14.84 15.78
CA LEU A 90 9.72 15.18 16.77
C LEU A 90 10.28 16.00 17.94
N PRO A 91 9.73 17.20 18.21
CA PRO A 91 9.98 17.90 19.46
C PRO A 91 9.49 17.04 20.62
N GLN A 92 10.35 16.77 21.60
CA GLN A 92 10.04 15.86 22.71
C GLN A 92 8.82 16.30 23.53
N THR A 93 8.51 17.60 23.56
CA THR A 93 7.40 18.20 24.31
C THR A 93 6.03 17.96 23.66
N PHE A 94 5.88 18.20 22.36
CA PHE A 94 4.64 17.89 21.62
C PHE A 94 4.33 16.39 21.63
N ALA A 95 5.39 15.58 21.61
CA ALA A 95 5.36 14.14 21.62
C ALA A 95 4.79 13.55 22.93
N THR A 96 5.17 14.11 24.08
CA THR A 96 4.72 13.60 25.40
C THR A 96 3.26 13.88 25.69
N ASP A 97 2.78 15.08 25.38
CA ASP A 97 1.38 15.47 25.64
C ASP A 97 0.41 14.69 24.76
N THR A 98 0.76 14.52 23.49
CA THR A 98 -0.03 13.76 22.52
C THR A 98 -0.10 12.28 22.90
N ARG A 99 1.01 11.69 23.38
CA ARG A 99 1.04 10.30 23.87
C ARG A 99 0.20 10.10 25.12
N LYS A 100 0.16 11.07 26.03
CA LYS A 100 -0.69 10.97 27.22
C LYS A 100 -2.17 11.03 26.84
N LYS A 101 -2.55 12.01 26.01
CA LYS A 101 -3.95 12.24 25.59
C LYS A 101 -4.52 11.16 24.67
N LEU A 102 -3.76 10.63 23.72
CA LEU A 102 -4.26 9.70 22.69
C LEU A 102 -4.00 8.22 22.98
N PHE A 103 -3.17 7.88 23.98
CA PHE A 103 -2.74 6.49 24.15
C PHE A 103 -2.62 6.04 25.60
N LEU A 104 -1.97 6.80 26.49
CA LEU A 104 -1.74 6.30 27.86
C LEU A 104 -3.02 6.16 28.67
N ASN A 105 -3.99 7.06 28.49
CA ASN A 105 -5.30 6.97 29.16
C ASN A 105 -6.08 5.72 28.70
N ASP A 106 -6.14 5.48 27.39
CA ASP A 106 -6.81 4.30 26.82
C ASP A 106 -6.09 3.01 27.19
N LEU A 107 -4.76 3.04 27.25
CA LEU A 107 -3.94 1.89 27.64
C LEU A 107 -4.14 1.53 29.12
N GLU A 108 -4.30 2.52 30.00
CA GLU A 108 -4.63 2.30 31.41
C GLU A 108 -6.02 1.68 31.55
N TYR A 109 -7.02 2.26 30.88
CA TYR A 109 -8.39 1.72 30.83
C TYR A 109 -8.43 0.27 30.30
N ASP A 110 -7.75 -0.02 29.19
CA ASP A 110 -7.66 -1.37 28.62
C ASP A 110 -6.93 -2.34 29.56
N SER A 111 -5.89 -1.86 30.26
CA SER A 111 -5.15 -2.71 31.19
C SER A 111 -6.00 -3.16 32.37
N GLU A 112 -6.90 -2.29 32.86
CA GLU A 112 -7.86 -2.60 33.91
C GLU A 112 -8.96 -3.52 33.37
N ARG A 113 -9.54 -3.19 32.21
CA ARG A 113 -10.63 -3.96 31.59
C ARG A 113 -10.21 -5.39 31.21
N TYR A 114 -8.98 -5.58 30.73
CA TYR A 114 -8.47 -6.88 30.28
C TYR A 114 -7.52 -7.54 31.28
N LEU A 115 -7.41 -7.02 32.51
CA LEU A 115 -6.58 -7.56 33.60
C LEU A 115 -5.13 -7.85 33.16
N TRP A 116 -4.50 -6.90 32.48
CA TRP A 116 -3.11 -7.09 32.01
C TRP A 116 -2.12 -7.06 33.17
N SER A 117 -1.08 -7.89 33.10
CA SER A 117 0.00 -7.83 34.07
C SER A 117 0.76 -6.50 34.01
N ARG A 118 1.25 -6.02 35.15
CA ARG A 118 2.05 -4.78 35.23
C ARG A 118 3.27 -4.80 34.29
N GLN A 119 3.92 -5.96 34.14
CA GLN A 119 5.04 -6.15 33.21
C GLN A 119 4.63 -5.90 31.74
N LYS A 120 3.42 -6.33 31.36
CA LYS A 120 2.89 -6.14 30.00
C LYS A 120 2.51 -4.68 29.74
N LEU A 121 1.93 -4.01 30.74
CA LEU A 121 1.65 -2.58 30.67
C LEU A 121 2.94 -1.76 30.52
N GLN A 122 3.98 -2.08 31.29
CA GLN A 122 5.29 -1.42 31.18
C GLN A 122 5.94 -1.67 29.81
N TYR A 123 5.86 -2.90 29.28
CA TYR A 123 6.32 -3.22 27.93
C TYR A 123 5.63 -2.34 26.88
N PHE A 124 4.29 -2.24 26.92
CA PHE A 124 3.55 -1.43 25.95
C PHE A 124 3.85 0.06 26.07
N ARG A 125 4.00 0.58 27.29
CA ARG A 125 4.45 1.96 27.50
C ARG A 125 5.80 2.19 26.83
N LYS A 126 6.77 1.29 27.01
CA LYS A 126 8.10 1.41 26.40
C LYS A 126 8.07 1.25 24.88
N TYR A 127 7.20 0.38 24.36
CA TYR A 127 7.08 0.08 22.94
C TYR A 127 6.42 1.22 22.14
N TYR A 128 5.29 1.74 22.63
CA TYR A 128 4.52 2.80 21.97
C TYR A 128 5.07 4.18 22.36
N THR A 129 6.22 4.53 21.80
CA THR A 129 6.76 5.89 21.86
C THR A 129 5.90 6.82 20.99
N PRO A 130 5.89 8.15 21.26
CA PRO A 130 5.12 9.08 20.44
C PRO A 130 5.54 9.06 18.96
N SER A 131 6.84 8.94 18.71
CA SER A 131 7.40 8.83 17.37
C SER A 131 6.93 7.55 16.65
N HIS A 132 6.76 6.45 17.39
CA HIS A 132 6.20 5.22 16.85
C HIS A 132 4.70 5.38 16.53
N LEU A 133 3.92 5.94 17.45
CA LEU A 133 2.49 6.19 17.26
C LEU A 133 2.22 7.12 16.07
N LEU A 134 2.95 8.24 15.97
CA LEU A 134 2.82 9.16 14.84
C LEU A 134 3.20 8.49 13.53
N SER A 135 4.30 7.74 13.51
CA SER A 135 4.69 6.99 12.31
C SER A 135 3.62 5.98 11.88
N CYS A 136 3.00 5.28 12.84
CA CYS A 136 1.85 4.40 12.56
C CYS A 136 0.64 5.19 12.04
N GLY A 137 0.38 6.38 12.57
CA GLY A 137 -0.71 7.26 12.12
C GLY A 137 -0.49 7.76 10.68
N ILE A 138 0.70 8.28 10.38
CA ILE A 138 1.10 8.68 9.01
C ILE A 138 0.97 7.50 8.07
N HIS A 139 1.43 6.32 8.50
CA HIS A 139 1.34 5.11 7.70
C HIS A 139 -0.10 4.69 7.38
N ALA A 140 -0.96 4.68 8.39
CA ALA A 140 -2.38 4.39 8.22
C ALA A 140 -3.04 5.41 7.27
N TYR A 141 -2.73 6.69 7.44
CA TYR A 141 -3.20 7.76 6.57
C TYR A 141 -2.75 7.56 5.11
N SER A 142 -1.45 7.36 4.87
CA SER A 142 -0.91 7.12 3.51
C SER A 142 -1.51 5.88 2.86
N THR A 143 -1.75 4.82 3.63
CA THR A 143 -2.41 3.60 3.17
C THR A 143 -3.84 3.88 2.71
N ILE A 144 -4.62 4.62 3.51
CA ILE A 144 -5.99 5.02 3.16
C ILE A 144 -6.00 5.90 1.90
N ILE A 145 -5.07 6.84 1.78
CA ILE A 145 -4.97 7.72 0.60
C ILE A 145 -4.69 6.91 -0.66
N LEU A 146 -3.71 6.00 -0.63
CA LEU A 146 -3.39 5.15 -1.78
C LEU A 146 -4.61 4.32 -2.18
N PHE A 147 -5.32 3.75 -1.21
CA PHE A 147 -6.53 3.00 -1.47
C PHE A 147 -7.68 3.84 -2.01
N LYS A 148 -7.85 5.09 -1.58
CA LYS A 148 -8.81 6.01 -2.18
C LYS A 148 -8.44 6.38 -3.61
N ALA A 149 -7.15 6.57 -3.89
CA ALA A 149 -6.65 6.83 -5.25
C ALA A 149 -6.95 5.65 -6.18
N VAL A 150 -6.62 4.43 -5.76
CA VAL A 150 -6.92 3.19 -6.52
C VAL A 150 -8.43 3.04 -6.74
N ASN A 151 -9.27 3.34 -5.73
CA ASN A 151 -10.73 3.33 -5.92
C ASN A 151 -11.15 4.25 -7.05
N ARG A 152 -10.61 5.48 -7.03
CA ARG A 152 -10.99 6.54 -7.95
C ARG A 152 -10.61 6.13 -9.36
N MET A 153 -9.41 5.59 -9.55
CA MET A 153 -8.98 5.08 -10.84
C MET A 153 -9.86 3.91 -11.33
N CYS A 154 -10.27 3.00 -10.45
CA CYS A 154 -11.18 1.91 -10.80
C CYS A 154 -12.59 2.40 -11.15
N LYS A 155 -13.12 3.38 -10.39
CA LYS A 155 -14.45 3.97 -10.62
C LYS A 155 -14.51 4.75 -11.94
N TYR A 156 -13.43 5.44 -12.29
CA TYR A 156 -13.31 6.22 -13.52
C TYR A 156 -12.37 5.53 -14.53
N ASN A 157 -12.54 4.22 -14.71
CA ASN A 157 -11.69 3.38 -15.56
C ASN A 157 -11.59 3.84 -17.03
N HIS A 158 -12.56 4.58 -17.55
CA HIS A 158 -12.52 5.19 -18.88
C HIS A 158 -11.37 6.20 -19.06
N TYR A 159 -10.94 6.86 -17.98
CA TYR A 159 -9.75 7.72 -18.04
C TYR A 159 -8.44 6.93 -17.96
N TYR A 160 -8.47 5.67 -17.49
CA TYR A 160 -7.31 4.81 -17.23
C TYR A 160 -7.39 3.51 -18.05
N PRO A 161 -7.29 3.59 -19.39
CA PRO A 161 -7.40 2.41 -20.25
C PRO A 161 -6.33 1.35 -19.94
N GLU A 162 -5.20 1.75 -19.36
CA GLU A 162 -4.14 0.84 -18.92
C GLU A 162 -4.66 -0.13 -17.85
N LEU A 163 -5.61 0.28 -16.99
CA LEU A 163 -6.21 -0.64 -16.00
C LEU A 163 -7.10 -1.70 -16.64
N LEU A 164 -7.60 -1.47 -17.85
CA LEU A 164 -8.45 -2.39 -18.59
C LEU A 164 -7.61 -3.38 -19.41
N SER A 165 -6.57 -2.89 -20.07
CA SER A 165 -5.75 -3.63 -21.02
C SER A 165 -4.53 -4.33 -20.40
N SER A 166 -4.07 -3.91 -19.22
CA SER A 166 -2.86 -4.47 -18.61
C SER A 166 -3.15 -5.66 -17.71
N GLY A 167 -2.55 -6.81 -18.02
CA GLY A 167 -2.38 -7.89 -17.06
C GLY A 167 -1.35 -7.57 -15.98
N VAL A 168 -1.46 -8.18 -14.80
CA VAL A 168 -0.31 -8.28 -13.88
C VAL A 168 0.71 -9.22 -14.51
N LEU A 169 1.96 -8.77 -14.67
CA LEU A 169 3.06 -9.57 -15.27
C LEU A 169 2.76 -10.13 -16.67
N GLY A 170 1.97 -9.40 -17.46
CA GLY A 170 1.90 -9.58 -18.91
C GLY A 170 0.83 -10.53 -19.46
N GLN A 171 0.26 -11.50 -18.73
CA GLN A 171 -0.62 -12.49 -19.40
C GLN A 171 -1.86 -13.06 -18.68
N GLY A 172 -2.13 -12.83 -17.39
CA GLY A 172 -3.23 -13.57 -16.71
C GLY A 172 -4.46 -12.77 -16.27
N ILE A 173 -4.25 -11.56 -15.74
CA ILE A 173 -5.27 -10.85 -14.96
C ILE A 173 -5.73 -9.62 -15.72
N MET A 174 -6.61 -9.82 -16.71
CA MET A 174 -7.16 -8.70 -17.48
C MET A 174 -8.15 -7.88 -16.64
N ASN A 175 -8.28 -6.60 -16.97
CA ASN A 175 -9.20 -5.66 -16.33
C ASN A 175 -9.08 -5.57 -14.80
N LEU A 176 -8.09 -4.81 -14.32
CA LEU A 176 -7.79 -4.60 -12.90
C LEU A 176 -8.88 -3.82 -12.14
N SER A 177 -9.79 -3.14 -12.85
CA SER A 177 -10.89 -2.38 -12.23
C SER A 177 -12.06 -3.24 -11.74
N THR A 178 -12.09 -4.53 -12.11
CA THR A 178 -13.16 -5.47 -11.74
C THR A 178 -12.75 -6.36 -10.58
N VAL A 179 -13.73 -7.03 -9.95
CA VAL A 179 -13.49 -8.10 -8.97
C VAL A 179 -12.81 -9.31 -9.61
N ASP A 180 -12.12 -10.13 -8.83
CA ASP A 180 -11.48 -11.35 -9.32
C ASP A 180 -12.46 -12.53 -9.35
N PRO A 181 -12.95 -12.98 -10.52
CA PRO A 181 -13.87 -14.12 -10.60
C PRO A 181 -13.17 -15.46 -10.32
N THR A 182 -11.84 -15.51 -10.39
CA THR A 182 -11.06 -16.76 -10.24
C THR A 182 -10.65 -17.03 -8.80
N TRP A 183 -10.88 -16.08 -7.89
CA TRP A 183 -10.49 -16.15 -6.48
C TRP A 183 -8.98 -16.31 -6.24
N ILE A 184 -8.14 -16.17 -7.28
CA ILE A 184 -6.69 -16.30 -7.17
C ILE A 184 -6.12 -15.19 -6.30
N LEU A 185 -6.44 -13.93 -6.59
CA LEU A 185 -5.91 -12.78 -5.85
C LEU A 185 -6.42 -12.74 -4.39
N PRO A 186 -7.71 -12.93 -4.09
CA PRO A 186 -8.18 -13.06 -2.71
C PRO A 186 -7.48 -14.18 -1.93
N SER A 187 -7.23 -15.33 -2.58
CA SER A 187 -6.51 -16.46 -1.97
C SER A 187 -5.04 -16.12 -1.69
N CYS A 188 -4.36 -15.47 -2.64
CA CYS A 188 -3.00 -14.97 -2.42
C CYS A 188 -2.93 -13.99 -1.23
N VAL A 189 -3.89 -13.07 -1.11
CA VAL A 189 -4.00 -12.15 0.03
C VAL A 189 -4.20 -12.91 1.34
N ALA A 190 -5.05 -13.94 1.35
CA ALA A 190 -5.29 -14.79 2.52
C ALA A 190 -3.99 -15.47 3.00
N ILE A 191 -3.26 -16.09 2.08
CA ILE A 191 -2.00 -16.79 2.36
C ILE A 191 -0.96 -15.81 2.90
N LEU A 192 -0.80 -14.65 2.26
CA LEU A 192 0.16 -13.63 2.68
C LEU A 192 -0.18 -13.06 4.07
N ASN A 193 -1.45 -12.75 4.33
CA ASN A 193 -1.92 -12.32 5.65
C ASN A 193 -1.67 -13.42 6.70
N PHE A 194 -1.94 -14.68 6.37
CA PHE A 194 -1.68 -15.81 7.25
C PHE A 194 -0.18 -15.92 7.59
N MET A 195 0.72 -15.76 6.60
CA MET A 195 2.16 -15.74 6.84
C MET A 195 2.57 -14.60 7.78
N VAL A 196 2.02 -13.40 7.60
CA VAL A 196 2.31 -12.24 8.46
C VAL A 196 1.85 -12.49 9.90
N ILE A 197 0.63 -13.00 10.08
CA ILE A 197 0.04 -13.29 11.40
C ILE A 197 0.78 -14.44 12.08
N ARG A 198 1.07 -15.53 11.36
CA ARG A 198 1.81 -16.69 11.87
C ARG A 198 3.21 -16.30 12.34
N ASN A 199 3.90 -15.45 11.58
CA ASN A 199 5.26 -15.03 11.88
C ASN A 199 5.36 -13.88 12.90
N LEU A 200 4.24 -13.44 13.49
CA LEU A 200 4.19 -12.33 14.46
C LEU A 200 4.67 -10.99 13.89
N GLN A 201 4.59 -10.83 12.57
CA GLN A 201 5.18 -9.67 11.89
C GLN A 201 4.20 -8.50 11.72
N HIS A 202 2.92 -8.71 12.04
CA HIS A 202 1.93 -7.65 11.87
C HIS A 202 2.20 -6.49 12.84
N PRO A 203 2.34 -5.25 12.35
CA PRO A 203 2.68 -4.08 13.18
C PRO A 203 1.64 -3.77 14.27
N PHE A 204 0.44 -4.34 14.18
CA PHE A 204 -0.68 -4.11 15.12
C PHE A 204 -1.10 -5.34 15.95
N CYS A 205 -0.43 -6.51 15.85
CA CYS A 205 -0.93 -7.77 16.44
C CYS A 205 -0.17 -8.26 17.69
N VAL A 206 0.13 -7.39 18.65
CA VAL A 206 0.93 -7.78 19.82
C VAL A 206 0.25 -8.84 20.73
N ASN A 207 -1.06 -9.09 20.58
CA ASN A 207 -1.77 -10.14 21.35
C ASN A 207 -2.40 -11.28 20.53
N TYR A 208 -2.45 -11.19 19.20
CA TYR A 208 -3.16 -12.19 18.38
C TYR A 208 -2.40 -13.52 18.27
N ALA A 209 -1.06 -13.51 18.30
CA ALA A 209 -0.33 -14.74 18.02
C ALA A 209 -0.22 -15.72 19.19
N ARG A 210 -0.31 -15.24 20.44
CA ARG A 210 -0.19 -16.09 21.64
C ARG A 210 -1.54 -16.61 22.16
N LYS A 211 -2.65 -15.89 21.91
CA LYS A 211 -3.97 -16.24 22.46
C LYS A 211 -4.78 -17.15 21.54
N PHE A 212 -4.50 -17.12 20.23
CA PHE A 212 -5.29 -17.83 19.23
C PHE A 212 -4.51 -19.02 18.65
N SER A 213 -5.18 -20.17 18.55
CA SER A 213 -4.68 -21.36 17.88
C SER A 213 -4.40 -21.08 16.39
N ASN A 214 -3.59 -21.92 15.73
CA ASN A 214 -3.34 -21.76 14.29
C ASN A 214 -4.63 -21.85 13.46
N LEU A 215 -5.61 -22.63 13.93
CA LEU A 215 -6.92 -22.75 13.31
C LEU A 215 -7.70 -21.42 13.35
N SER A 216 -7.71 -20.72 14.49
CA SER A 216 -8.41 -19.43 14.61
C SER A 216 -7.74 -18.31 13.81
N LYS A 217 -6.41 -18.36 13.64
CA LYS A 217 -5.69 -17.46 12.73
C LYS A 217 -6.06 -17.72 11.28
N LEU A 218 -6.15 -19.00 10.90
CA LEU A 218 -6.53 -19.41 9.54
C LEU A 218 -7.97 -18.98 9.22
N THR A 219 -8.91 -19.20 10.14
CA THR A 219 -10.32 -18.79 9.94
C THR A 219 -10.47 -17.28 9.81
N GLN A 220 -9.73 -16.48 10.56
CA GLN A 220 -9.73 -15.03 10.40
C GLN A 220 -9.14 -14.57 9.06
N CYS A 221 -8.05 -15.19 8.60
CA CYS A 221 -7.53 -14.92 7.26
C CYS A 221 -8.53 -15.31 6.17
N ALA A 222 -9.25 -16.41 6.36
CA ALA A 222 -10.31 -16.84 5.44
C ALA A 222 -11.46 -15.82 5.42
N ILE A 223 -11.91 -15.32 6.57
CA ILE A 223 -12.94 -14.28 6.66
C ILE A 223 -12.50 -12.99 5.94
N VAL A 224 -11.27 -12.53 6.18
CA VAL A 224 -10.72 -11.35 5.50
C VAL A 224 -10.63 -11.57 4.00
N SER A 225 -10.24 -12.77 3.56
CA SER A 225 -10.20 -13.14 2.14
C SER A 225 -11.59 -13.12 1.50
N SER A 226 -12.62 -13.61 2.19
CA SER A 226 -14.00 -13.55 1.70
C SER A 226 -14.46 -12.11 1.49
N ILE A 227 -14.06 -11.17 2.35
CA ILE A 227 -14.33 -9.74 2.16
C ILE A 227 -13.56 -9.19 0.95
N CYS A 228 -12.32 -9.66 0.73
CA CYS A 228 -11.50 -9.26 -0.40
C CYS A 228 -12.07 -9.65 -1.77
N VAL A 229 -12.98 -10.63 -1.85
CA VAL A 229 -13.65 -11.01 -3.11
C VAL A 229 -14.46 -9.86 -3.70
N ALA A 230 -15.03 -8.99 -2.84
CA ALA A 230 -15.80 -7.83 -3.28
C ALA A 230 -14.94 -6.64 -3.73
N LEU A 231 -13.61 -6.72 -3.59
CA LEU A 231 -12.70 -5.62 -3.91
C LEU A 231 -12.18 -5.71 -5.35
N PRO A 232 -11.95 -4.58 -6.03
CA PRO A 232 -11.31 -4.58 -7.33
C PRO A 232 -9.91 -5.20 -7.29
N LYS A 233 -9.53 -5.93 -8.34
CA LYS A 233 -8.21 -6.57 -8.47
C LYS A 233 -7.05 -5.62 -8.23
N ALA A 234 -7.15 -4.36 -8.67
CA ALA A 234 -6.16 -3.32 -8.44
C ALA A 234 -5.81 -3.13 -6.94
N TYR A 235 -6.81 -3.26 -6.05
CA TYR A 235 -6.58 -3.21 -4.60
C TYR A 235 -5.77 -4.38 -4.10
N LEU A 236 -6.17 -5.59 -4.50
CA LEU A 236 -5.54 -6.83 -4.06
C LEU A 236 -4.08 -6.86 -4.52
N VAL A 237 -3.82 -6.44 -5.76
CA VAL A 237 -2.48 -6.32 -6.33
C VAL A 237 -1.62 -5.32 -5.54
N THR A 238 -2.16 -4.14 -5.23
CA THR A 238 -1.46 -3.13 -4.41
C THR A 238 -1.14 -3.67 -3.02
N TRP A 239 -2.09 -4.36 -2.40
CA TRP A 239 -1.94 -4.96 -1.07
C TRP A 239 -0.95 -6.13 -1.05
N ILE A 240 -0.93 -6.96 -2.08
CA ILE A 240 0.05 -8.02 -2.28
C ILE A 240 1.46 -7.42 -2.28
N GLY A 241 1.71 -6.38 -3.09
CA GLY A 241 3.01 -5.70 -3.14
C GLY A 241 3.43 -5.13 -1.78
N TYR A 242 2.48 -4.57 -1.04
CA TYR A 242 2.71 -4.08 0.32
C TYR A 242 3.13 -5.20 1.29
N ILE A 243 2.39 -6.31 1.33
CA ILE A 243 2.67 -7.41 2.28
C ILE A 243 3.94 -8.17 1.91
N THR A 244 4.15 -8.50 0.63
CA THR A 244 5.35 -9.21 0.21
C THR A 244 6.61 -8.43 0.56
N THR A 245 6.59 -7.11 0.33
CA THR A 245 7.66 -6.20 0.77
C THR A 245 7.82 -6.20 2.28
N HIS A 246 6.72 -6.23 3.04
CA HIS A 246 6.78 -6.32 4.49
C HIS A 246 7.51 -7.59 4.95
N LEU A 247 7.11 -8.75 4.42
CA LEU A 247 7.71 -10.05 4.72
C LEU A 247 9.20 -10.08 4.33
N ALA A 248 9.55 -9.52 3.17
CA ALA A 248 10.93 -9.44 2.70
C ALA A 248 11.81 -8.59 3.62
N VAL A 249 11.39 -7.36 3.95
CA VAL A 249 12.11 -6.45 4.87
C VAL A 249 12.32 -7.12 6.23
N ARG A 250 11.29 -7.80 6.75
CA ARG A 250 11.39 -8.51 8.03
C ARG A 250 12.35 -9.68 7.97
N SER A 251 12.29 -10.48 6.91
CA SER A 251 13.19 -11.62 6.72
C SER A 251 14.66 -11.16 6.64
N LEU A 252 14.92 -10.09 5.89
CA LEU A 252 16.25 -9.47 5.81
C LEU A 252 16.72 -8.91 7.17
N SER A 253 15.82 -8.29 7.94
CA SER A 253 16.18 -7.77 9.27
C SER A 253 16.57 -8.85 10.27
N ARG A 254 16.05 -10.09 10.11
CA ARG A 254 16.42 -11.23 10.95
C ARG A 254 17.79 -11.79 10.59
N LEU A 255 18.13 -11.82 9.31
CA LEU A 255 19.43 -12.29 8.83
C LEU A 255 20.60 -11.38 9.26
N ARG A 256 20.32 -10.10 9.56
CA ARG A 256 21.34 -9.10 9.89
C ARG A 256 21.69 -9.02 11.38
N MET A 257 21.04 -9.79 12.25
CA MET A 257 21.39 -9.84 13.67
C MET A 257 22.40 -10.97 13.88
N PRO A 258 23.68 -10.67 14.22
CA PRO A 258 24.59 -11.71 14.69
C PRO A 258 23.99 -12.35 15.96
N LYS A 259 24.05 -13.67 16.03
CA LYS A 259 23.71 -14.42 17.25
C LYS A 259 24.69 -14.08 18.36
#